data_AF-A1CS82-F1
#
_entry.id   AF-A1CS82-F1
#
_cell.length_a   1.000
_cell.length_b   1.000
_cell.length_c   1.000
_cell.angle_alpha   90.00
_cell.angle_beta   90.00
_cell.angle_gamma   90.00
#
_symmetry.space_group_name_H-M   'P 1'
#
loop_
_entity.id
_entity.type
_entity.pdbx_description
1 polymer ?
#
loop_
_entity_poly.entity_id
_entity_poly.type
_entity_poly.pdbx_seq_one_letter_code
_entity_poly.pdbx_strand_id
1 'polypeptide(L)'
;MGSTQELTGLFQSLMKSLHSRVHRPDLYFGFNEAQLTAVIPVSSYWLSATFYELLAYFDLFPEYRLQPTEEEHRRNIPSKAHVIKTVLTLHVGQLLLGFVMDYLGIGSAGDETSAWWTDLIWSYYPPHHPSTYSWDSQILLQRIASTIIHVSFLLGRQLLALAVIDTWVFWFHFTAHKVQWIYRNIHSIHHELHTPYAYGALYNSFTESFLSDIMACVMAQVIVGLSNREAIVLFTFATMKQVDDHSGYCLPWSPFTIYGRLTGASGVYHAIHHQMWGMKSNMANYFTFWDRFMDTKYLGKRTLQSPPSKAEVDSWPSQRKAVHLAQLKELKEQ
;
A
#
# COMPACT_ATOMS: atom_id res chain seq x y z
N MET A 1 42.87 -25.12 -21.55
CA MET A 1 43.37 -23.80 -21.12
C MET A 1 42.32 -22.68 -21.17
N GLY A 2 41.18 -22.83 -21.88
CA GLY A 2 40.15 -21.77 -21.94
C GLY A 2 39.22 -21.64 -20.72
N SER A 3 38.86 -22.75 -20.04
CA SER A 3 37.84 -22.73 -18.97
C SER A 3 38.27 -21.97 -17.70
N THR A 4 39.56 -22.00 -17.36
CA THR A 4 40.09 -21.28 -16.20
C THR A 4 40.20 -19.77 -16.45
N GLN A 5 40.49 -19.34 -17.68
CA GLN A 5 40.50 -17.91 -18.03
C GLN A 5 39.10 -17.31 -18.06
N GLU A 6 38.10 -18.05 -18.55
CA GLU A 6 36.69 -17.62 -18.53
C GLU A 6 36.13 -17.51 -17.11
N LEU A 7 36.42 -18.48 -16.24
CA LEU A 7 36.01 -18.42 -14.83
C LEU A 7 36.67 -17.25 -14.09
N THR A 8 37.95 -16.98 -14.35
CA THR A 8 38.65 -15.83 -13.75
C THR A 8 38.09 -14.50 -14.27
N GLY A 9 37.71 -14.43 -15.55
CA GLY A 9 37.09 -13.25 -16.15
C GLY A 9 35.67 -12.98 -15.62
N LEU A 10 34.86 -14.04 -15.46
CA LEU A 10 33.53 -13.94 -14.87
C LEU A 10 33.61 -13.49 -13.40
N PHE A 11 34.55 -14.07 -12.64
CA PHE A 11 34.79 -13.68 -11.25
C PHE A 11 35.32 -12.25 -11.13
N GLN A 12 36.23 -11.81 -12.00
CA GLN A 12 36.71 -10.42 -12.01
C GLN A 12 35.61 -9.43 -12.43
N SER A 13 34.74 -9.79 -13.37
CA SER A 13 33.58 -8.98 -13.77
C SER A 13 32.57 -8.87 -12.63
N LEU A 14 32.28 -9.99 -11.96
CA LEU A 14 31.45 -10.05 -10.77
C LEU A 14 32.04 -9.19 -9.64
N MET A 15 33.33 -9.33 -9.35
CA MET A 15 34.03 -8.58 -8.31
C MET A 15 34.13 -7.08 -8.64
N LYS A 16 34.34 -6.70 -9.91
CA LYS A 16 34.28 -5.29 -10.33
C LYS A 16 32.87 -4.73 -10.21
N SER A 17 31.84 -5.49 -10.60
CA SER A 17 30.44 -5.08 -10.45
C SER A 17 30.03 -4.96 -8.98
N LEU A 18 30.50 -5.87 -8.13
CA LEU A 18 30.32 -5.82 -6.67
C LEU A 18 31.05 -4.60 -6.10
N HIS A 19 32.30 -4.37 -6.48
CA HIS A 19 33.09 -3.24 -6.00
C HIS A 19 32.51 -1.88 -6.42
N SER A 20 32.02 -1.75 -7.67
CA SER A 20 31.36 -0.54 -8.13
C SER A 20 29.98 -0.32 -7.52
N ARG A 21 29.28 -1.39 -7.08
CA ARG A 21 27.98 -1.29 -6.38
C ARG A 21 28.15 -0.98 -4.89
N VAL A 22 29.19 -1.49 -4.24
CA VAL A 22 29.53 -1.21 -2.84
C VAL A 22 30.01 0.23 -2.65
N HIS A 23 30.62 0.84 -3.68
CA HIS A 23 31.02 2.25 -3.68
C HIS A 23 30.04 3.15 -4.43
N ARG A 24 28.75 3.17 -4.03
CA ARG A 24 27.88 4.33 -4.30
C ARG A 24 28.11 5.35 -3.17
N PRO A 25 28.59 6.58 -3.47
CA PRO A 25 28.90 7.58 -2.44
C PRO A 25 27.65 8.17 -1.74
N ASP A 26 26.44 7.83 -2.19
CA ASP A 26 25.19 8.38 -1.66
C ASP A 26 24.50 7.41 -0.68
N LEU A 27 25.17 7.11 0.43
CA LEU A 27 24.55 6.39 1.55
C LEU A 27 23.82 7.36 2.47
N TYR A 28 22.53 7.10 2.72
CA TYR A 28 21.74 7.83 3.72
C TYR A 28 21.58 6.94 4.95
N PHE A 29 22.12 7.37 6.08
CA PHE A 29 22.12 6.60 7.34
C PHE A 29 22.70 5.18 7.21
N GLY A 30 23.64 4.98 6.28
CA GLY A 30 24.29 3.68 6.03
C GLY A 30 23.57 2.80 5.01
N PHE A 31 22.48 3.25 4.39
CA PHE A 31 21.74 2.53 3.36
C PHE A 31 21.75 3.26 2.02
N ASN A 32 21.75 2.50 0.92
CA ASN A 32 21.52 3.06 -0.42
C ASN A 32 20.01 3.27 -0.68
N GLU A 33 19.64 3.99 -1.75
CA GLU A 33 18.23 4.28 -2.04
C GLU A 33 17.36 3.04 -2.25
N ALA A 34 17.89 1.98 -2.87
CA ALA A 34 17.15 0.74 -3.07
C ALA A 34 16.87 0.04 -1.74
N GLN A 35 17.84 -0.01 -0.83
CA GLN A 35 17.65 -0.55 0.53
C GLN A 35 16.66 0.28 1.34
N LEU A 36 16.65 1.61 1.15
CA LEU A 36 15.67 2.49 1.80
C LEU A 36 14.24 2.21 1.36
N THR A 37 14.00 1.65 0.16
CA THR A 37 12.67 1.17 -0.25
C THR A 37 12.11 0.08 0.68
N ALA A 38 12.97 -0.66 1.37
CA ALA A 38 12.56 -1.65 2.37
C ALA A 38 12.60 -1.09 3.80
N VAL A 39 13.64 -0.31 4.15
CA VAL A 39 13.85 0.19 5.54
C VAL A 39 12.82 1.23 5.94
N ILE A 40 12.51 2.21 5.07
CA ILE A 40 11.65 3.35 5.42
C ILE A 40 10.20 2.89 5.65
N PRO A 41 9.57 2.03 4.81
CA PRO A 41 8.23 1.56 5.07
C PRO A 41 8.11 0.79 6.38
N VAL A 42 9.05 -0.11 6.69
CA VAL A 42 9.07 -0.86 7.97
C VAL A 42 9.20 0.09 9.17
N SER A 43 10.05 1.12 9.06
CA SER A 43 10.18 2.12 10.12
C SER A 43 8.88 2.92 10.30
N SER A 44 8.27 3.32 9.18
CA SER A 44 7.01 4.06 9.16
C SER A 44 5.85 3.24 9.72
N TYR A 45 5.84 1.92 9.49
CA TYR A 45 4.88 0.98 10.08
C TYR A 45 4.88 1.10 11.61
N TRP A 46 6.06 0.91 12.23
CA TRP A 46 6.16 0.91 13.69
C TRP A 46 5.93 2.30 14.29
N LEU A 47 6.33 3.36 13.59
CA LEU A 47 6.02 4.74 14.01
C LEU A 47 4.51 5.00 14.00
N SER A 48 3.82 4.66 12.92
CA SER A 48 2.36 4.82 12.82
C SER A 48 1.60 3.91 13.79
N ALA A 49 2.04 2.65 13.95
CA ALA A 49 1.43 1.73 14.88
C ALA A 49 1.60 2.21 16.32
N THR A 50 2.81 2.65 16.69
CA THR A 50 3.07 3.22 18.03
C THR A 50 2.24 4.47 18.27
N PHE A 51 2.09 5.34 17.27
CA PHE A 51 1.23 6.52 17.39
C PHE A 51 -0.21 6.13 17.78
N TYR A 52 -0.82 5.18 17.08
CA TYR A 52 -2.18 4.72 17.39
C TYR A 52 -2.27 3.98 18.73
N GLU A 53 -1.27 3.18 19.09
CA GLU A 53 -1.21 2.53 20.40
C GLU A 53 -1.08 3.55 21.54
N LEU A 54 -0.35 4.65 21.36
CA LEU A 54 -0.27 5.72 22.36
C LEU A 54 -1.61 6.44 22.51
N LEU A 55 -2.32 6.71 21.39
CA LEU A 55 -3.69 7.23 21.47
C LEU A 55 -4.60 6.28 22.27
N ALA A 56 -4.48 4.98 22.02
CA ALA A 56 -5.28 3.99 22.71
C ALA A 56 -4.94 3.89 24.21
N TYR A 57 -3.65 3.83 24.54
CA TYR A 57 -3.13 3.70 25.91
C TYR A 57 -3.51 4.88 26.80
N PHE A 58 -3.43 6.11 26.27
CA PHE A 58 -3.79 7.32 27.00
C PHE A 58 -5.27 7.71 26.87
N ASP A 59 -6.08 6.85 26.23
CA ASP A 59 -7.50 7.10 25.92
C ASP A 59 -7.76 8.46 25.26
N LEU A 60 -6.90 8.83 24.32
CA LEU A 60 -7.01 10.07 23.57
C LEU A 60 -8.03 9.91 22.43
N PHE A 61 -8.88 10.91 22.28
CA PHE A 61 -9.94 10.99 21.26
C PHE A 61 -10.89 9.77 21.21
N PRO A 62 -11.49 9.36 22.34
CA PRO A 62 -12.36 8.18 22.40
C PRO A 62 -13.58 8.30 21.47
N GLU A 63 -14.04 9.50 21.14
CA GLU A 63 -15.13 9.77 20.20
C GLU A 63 -14.85 9.33 18.76
N TYR A 64 -13.57 9.15 18.40
CA TYR A 64 -13.15 8.68 17.07
C TYR A 64 -12.77 7.19 17.05
N ARG A 65 -12.94 6.49 18.17
CA ARG A 65 -12.66 5.05 18.26
C ARG A 65 -13.80 4.25 17.63
N LEU A 66 -13.45 3.23 16.84
CA LEU A 66 -14.40 2.41 16.10
C LEU A 66 -15.06 1.32 16.98
N GLN A 67 -14.32 0.79 17.96
CA GLN A 67 -14.80 -0.21 18.92
C GLN A 67 -14.16 0.04 20.30
N PRO A 68 -14.80 -0.34 21.41
CA PRO A 68 -14.18 -0.24 22.75
C PRO A 68 -12.97 -1.18 22.93
N THR A 69 -11.97 -0.78 23.70
CA THR A 69 -10.76 -1.58 23.99
C THR A 69 -11.06 -2.92 24.66
N GLU A 70 -12.13 -3.00 25.45
CA GLU A 70 -12.60 -4.26 26.05
C GLU A 70 -13.06 -5.29 25.00
N GLU A 71 -13.57 -4.83 23.85
CA GLU A 71 -13.93 -5.74 22.75
C GLU A 71 -12.68 -6.32 22.08
N GLU A 72 -11.59 -5.55 21.98
CA GLU A 72 -10.31 -6.03 21.42
C GLU A 72 -9.78 -7.26 22.17
N HIS A 73 -9.82 -7.22 23.50
CA HIS A 73 -9.32 -8.29 24.34
C HIS A 73 -10.19 -9.55 24.32
N ARG A 74 -11.49 -9.41 24.02
CA ARG A 74 -12.45 -10.51 24.05
C ARG A 74 -12.64 -11.19 22.70
N ARG A 75 -12.49 -10.45 21.61
CA ARG A 75 -12.80 -10.94 20.26
C ARG A 75 -11.58 -11.46 19.50
N ASN A 76 -10.39 -10.97 19.80
CA ASN A 76 -9.18 -11.43 19.13
C ASN A 76 -8.75 -12.81 19.64
N ILE A 77 -8.45 -13.72 18.73
CA ILE A 77 -7.99 -15.08 19.05
C ILE A 77 -6.54 -15.09 19.57
N PRO A 78 -5.57 -14.44 18.90
CA PRO A 78 -4.18 -14.45 19.35
C PRO A 78 -3.90 -13.43 20.46
N SER A 79 -2.92 -13.74 21.32
CA SER A 79 -2.40 -12.77 22.30
C SER A 79 -1.62 -11.64 21.62
N LYS A 80 -1.60 -10.45 22.24
CA LYS A 80 -0.82 -9.28 21.74
C LYS A 80 0.65 -9.62 21.49
N ALA A 81 1.28 -10.37 22.40
CA ALA A 81 2.69 -10.77 22.28
C ALA A 81 2.92 -11.70 21.07
N HIS A 82 1.97 -12.59 20.78
CA HIS A 82 2.04 -13.44 19.59
C HIS A 82 1.98 -12.60 18.31
N VAL A 83 1.02 -11.66 18.24
CA VAL A 83 0.85 -10.75 17.10
C VAL A 83 2.14 -9.97 16.83
N ILE A 84 2.70 -9.31 17.86
CA ILE A 84 3.94 -8.53 17.75
C ILE A 84 5.10 -9.40 17.26
N LYS A 85 5.27 -10.60 17.82
CA LYS A 85 6.34 -11.51 17.42
C LYS A 85 6.21 -11.93 15.96
N THR A 86 5.00 -12.23 15.50
CA THR A 86 4.72 -12.61 14.11
C THR A 86 5.07 -11.45 13.17
N VAL A 87 4.59 -10.24 13.47
CA VAL A 87 4.85 -9.04 12.63
C VAL A 87 6.34 -8.70 12.59
N LEU A 88 7.06 -8.79 13.72
CA LEU A 88 8.52 -8.61 13.74
C LEU A 88 9.23 -9.65 12.86
N THR A 89 8.78 -10.91 12.89
CA THR A 89 9.36 -11.98 12.06
C THR A 89 9.14 -11.70 10.57
N LEU A 90 7.95 -11.26 10.19
CA LEU A 90 7.62 -10.88 8.82
C LEU A 90 8.45 -9.68 8.35
N HIS A 91 8.65 -8.67 9.18
CA HIS A 91 9.50 -7.53 8.84
C HIS A 91 10.97 -7.88 8.66
N VAL A 92 11.51 -8.81 9.47
CA VAL A 92 12.86 -9.34 9.22
C VAL A 92 12.92 -9.99 7.84
N GLY A 93 11.93 -10.81 7.49
CA GLY A 93 11.82 -11.41 6.16
C GLY A 93 11.72 -10.39 5.03
N GLN A 94 10.90 -9.34 5.20
CA GLN A 94 10.71 -8.27 4.24
C GLN A 94 12.01 -7.45 4.02
N LEU A 95 12.73 -7.13 5.10
CA LEU A 95 14.01 -6.43 5.01
C LEU A 95 15.06 -7.29 4.29
N LEU A 96 15.19 -8.57 4.67
CA LEU A 96 16.11 -9.49 4.00
C LEU A 96 15.79 -9.63 2.50
N LEU A 97 14.51 -9.80 2.16
CA LEU A 97 14.09 -9.90 0.77
C LEU A 97 14.36 -8.61 0.00
N GLY A 98 14.08 -7.44 0.57
CA GLY A 98 14.41 -6.15 -0.04
C GLY A 98 15.90 -6.00 -0.35
N PHE A 99 16.76 -6.48 0.54
CA PHE A 99 18.22 -6.41 0.36
C PHE A 99 18.70 -7.41 -0.69
N VAL A 100 18.08 -8.60 -0.75
CA VAL A 100 18.32 -9.56 -1.84
C VAL A 100 17.86 -8.98 -3.18
N MET A 101 16.74 -8.27 -3.22
CA MET A 101 16.24 -7.63 -4.44
C MET A 101 17.18 -6.53 -4.93
N ASP A 102 17.69 -5.68 -4.04
CA ASP A 102 18.74 -4.70 -4.35
C ASP A 102 19.99 -5.41 -4.92
N TYR A 103 20.45 -6.47 -4.24
CA TYR A 103 21.59 -7.27 -4.70
C TYR A 103 21.39 -7.83 -6.12
N LEU A 104 20.16 -8.25 -6.45
CA LEU A 104 19.77 -8.76 -7.76
C LEU A 104 19.44 -7.65 -8.79
N GLY A 105 19.38 -6.38 -8.38
CA GLY A 105 18.98 -5.25 -9.23
C GLY A 105 17.50 -5.26 -9.63
N ILE A 106 16.64 -5.91 -8.83
CA ILE A 106 15.19 -5.93 -9.07
C ILE A 106 14.60 -4.64 -8.51
N GLY A 107 13.81 -3.93 -9.31
CA GLY A 107 13.13 -2.69 -8.91
C GLY A 107 13.94 -1.40 -9.15
N SER A 108 15.22 -1.48 -9.52
CA SER A 108 16.07 -0.30 -9.74
C SER A 108 15.99 0.31 -11.16
N ALA A 109 15.07 -0.17 -12.01
CA ALA A 109 15.02 0.22 -13.43
C ALA A 109 14.39 1.59 -13.70
N GLY A 110 13.68 2.17 -12.73
CA GLY A 110 12.90 3.39 -12.96
C GLY A 110 13.68 4.70 -12.90
N ASP A 111 14.93 4.69 -12.40
CA ASP A 111 15.73 5.90 -12.21
C ASP A 111 16.00 6.62 -13.55
N GLU A 112 16.33 5.86 -14.61
CA GLU A 112 16.57 6.42 -15.95
C GLU A 112 15.28 6.99 -16.60
N THR A 113 14.15 6.32 -16.39
CA THR A 113 12.85 6.78 -16.92
C THR A 113 12.43 8.09 -16.25
N SER A 114 12.57 8.16 -14.93
CA SER A 114 12.23 9.35 -14.15
C SER A 114 13.14 10.53 -14.50
N ALA A 115 14.45 10.29 -14.66
CA ALA A 115 15.42 11.29 -15.06
C ALA A 115 15.11 11.83 -16.47
N TRP A 116 14.85 10.96 -17.45
CA TRP A 116 14.53 11.38 -18.83
C TRP A 116 13.31 12.29 -18.90
N TRP A 117 12.22 11.93 -18.22
CA TRP A 117 11.01 12.76 -18.19
C TRP A 117 11.24 14.10 -17.49
N THR A 118 12.02 14.08 -16.41
CA THR A 118 12.41 15.28 -15.68
C THR A 118 13.19 16.21 -16.60
N ASP A 119 14.22 15.71 -17.27
CA ASP A 119 15.02 16.46 -18.24
C ASP A 119 14.18 16.97 -19.41
N LEU A 120 13.24 16.17 -19.93
CA LEU A 120 12.33 16.60 -20.99
C LEU A 120 11.45 17.78 -20.53
N ILE A 121 10.81 17.69 -19.37
CA ILE A 121 9.96 18.77 -18.83
C ILE A 121 10.79 20.05 -18.61
N TRP A 122 11.99 19.91 -18.06
CA TRP A 122 12.90 21.05 -17.86
C TRP A 122 13.50 21.60 -19.15
N SER A 123 13.63 20.79 -20.21
CA SER A 123 14.12 21.25 -21.52
C SER A 123 13.18 22.25 -22.18
N TYR A 124 11.87 22.09 -21.97
CA TYR A 124 10.87 23.05 -22.43
C TYR A 124 10.80 24.31 -21.56
N TYR A 125 11.29 24.25 -20.32
CA TYR A 125 11.18 25.32 -19.31
C TYR A 125 12.38 25.37 -18.35
N PRO A 126 13.56 25.82 -18.81
CA PRO A 126 14.80 25.70 -18.04
C PRO A 126 14.76 26.53 -16.74
N PRO A 127 15.06 25.94 -15.57
CA PRO A 127 15.07 26.66 -14.29
C PRO A 127 16.15 27.76 -14.24
N HIS A 128 17.18 27.66 -15.09
CA HIS A 128 18.34 28.54 -15.14
C HIS A 128 18.33 29.53 -16.32
N HIS A 129 17.25 30.30 -16.49
CA HIS A 129 17.34 31.50 -17.32
C HIS A 129 18.22 32.55 -16.59
N PRO A 130 19.20 33.20 -17.26
CA PRO A 130 20.25 34.03 -16.62
C PRO A 130 19.76 35.28 -15.89
N SER A 131 18.45 35.55 -15.85
CA SER A 131 17.84 36.59 -15.04
C SER A 131 17.21 36.00 -13.77
N THR A 132 18.05 35.43 -12.90
CA THR A 132 17.63 34.88 -11.59
C THR A 132 17.00 35.93 -10.65
N TYR A 133 17.06 37.22 -11.00
CA TYR A 133 16.50 38.35 -10.26
C TYR A 133 15.43 39.16 -11.02
N SER A 134 15.04 38.76 -12.25
CA SER A 134 13.99 39.48 -12.96
C SER A 134 12.61 39.06 -12.46
N TRP A 135 11.82 39.99 -11.95
CA TRP A 135 10.38 39.84 -11.70
C TRP A 135 9.56 39.83 -13.00
N ASP A 136 10.13 39.30 -14.08
CA ASP A 136 9.45 39.16 -15.36
C ASP A 136 8.31 38.15 -15.18
N SER A 137 7.09 38.62 -15.42
CA SER A 137 5.88 37.82 -15.24
C SER A 137 5.85 36.60 -16.14
N GLN A 138 6.48 36.64 -17.32
CA GLN A 138 6.54 35.51 -18.24
C GLN A 138 7.45 34.41 -17.70
N ILE A 139 8.61 34.77 -17.12
CA ILE A 139 9.55 33.81 -16.52
C ILE A 139 8.92 33.19 -15.26
N LEU A 140 8.24 33.99 -14.44
CA LEU A 140 7.53 33.47 -13.27
C LEU A 140 6.43 32.48 -13.67
N LEU A 141 5.62 32.81 -14.68
CA LEU A 141 4.56 31.93 -15.19
C LEU A 141 5.13 30.62 -15.75
N GLN A 142 6.25 30.66 -16.48
CA GLN A 142 6.92 29.46 -17.00
C GLN A 142 7.43 28.55 -15.87
N ARG A 143 7.98 29.12 -14.79
CA ARG A 143 8.43 28.34 -13.61
C ARG A 143 7.27 27.69 -12.88
N ILE A 144 6.17 28.44 -12.69
CA ILE A 144 4.97 27.89 -12.07
C ILE A 144 4.37 26.79 -12.93
N ALA A 145 4.25 27.01 -14.25
CA ALA A 145 3.71 26.02 -15.17
C ALA A 145 4.56 24.74 -15.21
N SER A 146 5.88 24.85 -15.34
CA SER A 146 6.79 23.69 -15.33
C SER A 146 6.76 22.94 -14.00
N THR A 147 6.71 23.64 -12.87
CA THR A 147 6.55 23.01 -11.55
C THR A 147 5.22 22.27 -11.45
N ILE A 148 4.11 22.88 -11.90
CA ILE A 148 2.80 22.23 -11.90
C ILE A 148 2.79 20.99 -12.79
N ILE A 149 3.36 21.08 -14.00
CA ILE A 149 3.45 19.95 -14.93
C ILE A 149 4.28 18.83 -14.30
N HIS A 150 5.45 19.14 -13.74
CA HIS A 150 6.33 18.17 -13.12
C HIS A 150 5.67 17.48 -11.92
N VAL A 151 5.08 18.25 -11.00
CA VAL A 151 4.36 17.70 -9.83
C VAL A 151 3.16 16.86 -10.29
N SER A 152 2.39 17.34 -11.28
CA SER A 152 1.24 16.59 -11.81
C SER A 152 1.67 15.28 -12.47
N PHE A 153 2.81 15.27 -13.17
CA PHE A 153 3.40 14.08 -13.76
C PHE A 153 3.82 13.06 -12.69
N LEU A 154 4.54 13.50 -11.66
CA LEU A 154 4.93 12.65 -10.53
C LEU A 154 3.70 12.09 -9.80
N LEU A 155 2.70 12.93 -9.51
CA LEU A 155 1.44 12.49 -8.90
C LEU A 155 0.69 11.49 -9.78
N GLY A 156 0.63 11.72 -11.09
CA GLY A 156 0.01 10.80 -12.05
C GLY A 156 0.68 9.42 -12.03
N ARG A 157 2.02 9.38 -11.94
CA ARG A 157 2.78 8.13 -11.80
C ARG A 157 2.52 7.42 -10.48
N GLN A 158 2.47 8.17 -9.38
CA GLN A 158 2.11 7.62 -8.06
C GLN A 158 0.69 7.03 -8.06
N LEU A 159 -0.28 7.71 -8.66
CA LEU A 159 -1.65 7.22 -8.80
C LEU A 159 -1.75 5.98 -9.69
N LEU A 160 -1.01 5.96 -10.82
CA LEU A 160 -0.96 4.80 -11.70
C LEU A 160 -0.36 3.59 -10.99
N ALA A 161 0.75 3.79 -10.26
CA ALA A 161 1.37 2.73 -9.48
C ALA A 161 0.47 2.24 -8.34
N LEU A 162 -0.22 3.14 -7.64
CA LEU A 162 -1.20 2.78 -6.63
C LEU A 162 -2.38 1.99 -7.22
N ALA A 163 -2.81 2.30 -8.45
CA ALA A 163 -3.84 1.52 -9.15
C ALA A 163 -3.36 0.09 -9.50
N VAL A 164 -2.06 -0.07 -9.81
CA VAL A 164 -1.45 -1.41 -9.98
C VAL A 164 -1.46 -2.18 -8.66
N ILE A 165 -1.05 -1.56 -7.55
CA ILE A 165 -1.11 -2.17 -6.22
C ILE A 165 -2.56 -2.55 -5.89
N ASP A 166 -3.51 -1.62 -6.02
CA ASP A 166 -4.92 -1.85 -5.69
C ASP A 166 -5.52 -3.00 -6.51
N THR A 167 -5.22 -3.05 -7.81
CA THR A 167 -5.68 -4.14 -8.68
C THR A 167 -5.13 -5.48 -8.21
N TRP A 168 -3.83 -5.58 -7.96
CA TRP A 168 -3.24 -6.84 -7.53
C TRP A 168 -3.77 -7.29 -6.17
N VAL A 169 -3.73 -6.40 -5.18
CA VAL A 169 -4.17 -6.67 -3.81
C VAL A 169 -5.64 -7.06 -3.79
N PHE A 170 -6.50 -6.34 -4.52
CA PHE A 170 -7.92 -6.69 -4.61
C PHE A 170 -8.11 -8.11 -5.16
N TRP A 171 -7.47 -8.46 -6.27
CA TRP A 171 -7.70 -9.77 -6.89
C TRP A 171 -7.15 -10.90 -6.04
N PHE A 172 -6.00 -10.72 -5.39
CA PHE A 172 -5.50 -11.68 -4.42
C PHE A 172 -6.48 -11.83 -3.24
N HIS A 173 -6.91 -10.73 -2.63
CA HIS A 173 -7.79 -10.72 -1.48
C HIS A 173 -9.18 -11.32 -1.80
N PHE A 174 -9.79 -10.90 -2.91
CA PHE A 174 -11.03 -11.47 -3.43
C PHE A 174 -10.90 -12.98 -3.66
N THR A 175 -9.79 -13.42 -4.28
CA THR A 175 -9.52 -14.83 -4.53
C THR A 175 -9.34 -15.60 -3.23
N ALA A 176 -8.67 -15.02 -2.24
CA ALA A 176 -8.50 -15.61 -0.93
C ALA A 176 -9.84 -15.87 -0.24
N HIS A 177 -10.83 -15.00 -0.39
CA HIS A 177 -12.19 -15.21 0.13
C HIS A 177 -13.06 -16.17 -0.70
N LYS A 178 -12.73 -16.39 -1.98
CA LYS A 178 -13.52 -17.28 -2.86
C LYS A 178 -12.98 -18.71 -2.90
N VAL A 179 -11.67 -18.88 -2.79
CA VAL A 179 -11.01 -20.18 -2.82
C VAL A 179 -10.75 -20.64 -1.39
N GLN A 180 -11.55 -21.60 -0.93
CA GLN A 180 -11.53 -22.08 0.46
C GLN A 180 -10.15 -22.53 0.95
N TRP A 181 -9.33 -23.10 0.05
CA TRP A 181 -7.97 -23.52 0.40
C TRP A 181 -7.05 -22.32 0.70
N ILE A 182 -7.12 -21.26 -0.11
CA ILE A 182 -6.35 -20.04 0.11
C ILE A 182 -6.82 -19.37 1.39
N TYR A 183 -8.14 -19.26 1.61
CA TYR A 183 -8.68 -18.75 2.87
C TYR A 183 -8.08 -19.48 4.08
N ARG A 184 -8.25 -20.81 4.16
CA ARG A 184 -7.90 -21.59 5.37
C ARG A 184 -6.42 -21.66 5.69
N ASN A 185 -5.55 -21.55 4.69
CA ASN A 185 -4.12 -21.79 4.87
C ASN A 185 -3.28 -20.51 4.79
N ILE A 186 -3.83 -19.42 4.25
CA ILE A 186 -3.09 -18.18 3.98
C ILE A 186 -3.78 -17.01 4.70
N HIS A 187 -5.05 -16.77 4.38
CA HIS A 187 -5.74 -15.53 4.76
C HIS A 187 -6.50 -15.58 6.09
N SER A 188 -6.80 -16.77 6.60
CA SER A 188 -7.56 -16.90 7.85
C SER A 188 -6.81 -16.35 9.06
N ILE A 189 -5.47 -16.37 9.04
CA ILE A 189 -4.62 -15.78 10.10
C ILE A 189 -4.91 -14.28 10.23
N HIS A 190 -5.05 -13.58 9.10
CA HIS A 190 -5.40 -12.16 9.09
C HIS A 190 -6.74 -11.88 9.77
N HIS A 191 -7.72 -12.76 9.56
CA HIS A 191 -9.06 -12.66 10.13
C HIS A 191 -9.19 -13.17 11.57
N GLU A 192 -8.11 -13.63 12.22
CA GLU A 192 -8.12 -13.96 13.65
C GLU A 192 -8.20 -12.69 14.53
N LEU A 193 -7.90 -11.52 13.95
CA LEU A 193 -8.01 -10.21 14.57
C LEU A 193 -9.34 -9.53 14.20
N HIS A 194 -10.44 -9.96 14.82
CA HIS A 194 -11.77 -9.38 14.59
C HIS A 194 -11.89 -7.89 14.98
N THR A 195 -11.08 -7.45 15.94
CA THR A 195 -10.91 -6.04 16.29
C THR A 195 -9.42 -5.73 16.16
N PRO A 196 -8.96 -5.36 14.95
CA PRO A 196 -7.54 -5.24 14.68
C PRO A 196 -6.82 -4.24 15.59
N TYR A 197 -5.57 -4.55 15.91
CA TYR A 197 -4.61 -3.61 16.49
C TYR A 197 -3.88 -2.87 15.38
N ALA A 198 -3.41 -1.65 15.64
CA ALA A 198 -2.62 -0.90 14.66
C ALA A 198 -1.34 -1.66 14.25
N TYR A 199 -0.63 -2.24 15.23
CA TYR A 199 0.53 -3.11 14.99
C TYR A 199 0.16 -4.52 14.49
N GLY A 200 -1.14 -4.83 14.37
CA GLY A 200 -1.66 -6.07 13.81
C GLY A 200 -1.93 -5.98 12.31
N ALA A 201 -1.68 -4.83 11.67
CA ALA A 201 -1.93 -4.62 10.24
C ALA A 201 -1.22 -5.61 9.30
N LEU A 202 -0.07 -6.15 9.73
CA LEU A 202 0.69 -7.17 9.02
C LEU A 202 0.61 -8.55 9.69
N TYR A 203 -0.33 -8.75 10.61
CA TYR A 203 -0.56 -10.06 11.19
C TYR A 203 -1.24 -10.96 10.16
N ASN A 204 -0.44 -11.66 9.38
CA ASN A 204 -0.89 -12.57 8.34
C ASN A 204 0.15 -13.70 8.13
N SER A 205 -0.12 -14.62 7.20
CA SER A 205 0.88 -15.63 6.83
C SER A 205 2.01 -15.02 6.01
N PHE A 206 3.22 -15.60 6.06
CA PHE A 206 4.34 -15.14 5.22
C PHE A 206 4.00 -15.14 3.73
N THR A 207 3.25 -16.16 3.28
CA THR A 207 2.80 -16.25 1.89
C THR A 207 1.87 -15.09 1.52
N GLU A 208 0.98 -14.70 2.43
CA GLU A 208 0.15 -13.53 2.24
C GLU A 208 1.00 -12.26 2.17
N SER A 209 1.87 -12.01 3.14
CA SER A 209 2.69 -10.79 3.12
C SER A 209 3.56 -10.69 1.87
N PHE A 210 4.09 -11.82 1.40
CA PHE A 210 4.82 -11.86 0.14
C PHE A 210 3.93 -11.50 -1.06
N LEU A 211 2.75 -12.10 -1.18
CA LEU A 211 1.88 -11.94 -2.35
C LEU A 211 1.12 -10.60 -2.35
N SER A 212 0.59 -10.16 -1.22
CA SER A 212 -0.21 -8.92 -1.11
C SER A 212 0.66 -7.69 -0.95
N ASP A 213 1.71 -7.75 -0.12
CA ASP A 213 2.42 -6.54 0.30
C ASP A 213 3.66 -6.34 -0.57
N ILE A 214 4.57 -7.32 -0.60
CA ILE A 214 5.85 -7.20 -1.30
C ILE A 214 5.66 -7.25 -2.81
N MET A 215 5.02 -8.30 -3.33
CA MET A 215 4.92 -8.51 -4.77
C MET A 215 4.09 -7.40 -5.44
N ALA A 216 3.01 -6.94 -4.81
CA ALA A 216 2.21 -5.82 -5.32
C ALA A 216 3.05 -4.54 -5.50
N CYS A 217 3.84 -4.20 -4.48
CA CYS A 217 4.74 -3.05 -4.49
C CYS A 217 5.80 -3.17 -5.60
N VAL A 218 6.43 -4.34 -5.72
CA VAL A 218 7.45 -4.62 -6.74
C VAL A 218 6.86 -4.54 -8.15
N MET A 219 5.68 -5.12 -8.38
CA MET A 219 5.01 -5.02 -9.68
C MET A 219 4.68 -3.58 -10.03
N ALA A 220 4.17 -2.79 -9.08
CA ALA A 220 3.90 -1.38 -9.33
C ALA A 220 5.18 -0.59 -9.69
N GLN A 221 6.27 -0.83 -8.96
CA GLN A 221 7.57 -0.22 -9.25
C GLN A 221 8.10 -0.61 -10.63
N VAL A 222 8.02 -1.88 -11.01
CA VAL A 222 8.54 -2.37 -12.30
C VAL A 222 7.63 -1.97 -13.47
N ILE A 223 6.32 -2.13 -13.36
CA ILE A 223 5.36 -1.86 -14.45
C ILE A 223 5.31 -0.37 -14.78
N VAL A 224 5.34 0.51 -13.77
CA VAL A 224 5.31 1.97 -13.97
C VAL A 224 6.72 2.54 -14.16
N GLY A 225 7.75 1.76 -13.84
CA GLY A 225 9.15 2.19 -13.87
C GLY A 225 9.41 3.29 -12.86
N LEU A 226 9.00 3.11 -11.60
CA LEU A 226 9.26 4.06 -10.52
C LEU A 226 10.74 4.05 -10.12
N SER A 227 11.32 5.22 -9.92
CA SER A 227 12.61 5.36 -9.23
C SER A 227 12.54 4.85 -7.80
N ASN A 228 13.68 4.56 -7.17
CA ASN A 228 13.71 4.15 -5.76
C ASN A 228 13.07 5.20 -4.84
N ARG A 229 13.26 6.49 -5.14
CA ARG A 229 12.64 7.60 -4.40
C ARG A 229 11.13 7.62 -4.52
N GLU A 230 10.62 7.42 -5.74
CA GLU A 230 9.18 7.30 -5.99
C GLU A 230 8.58 6.08 -5.28
N ALA A 231 9.30 4.96 -5.27
CA ALA A 231 8.91 3.73 -4.59
C ALA A 231 8.88 3.91 -3.06
N ILE A 232 9.88 4.59 -2.47
CA ILE A 232 9.89 4.93 -1.04
C ILE A 232 8.62 5.68 -0.66
N VAL A 233 8.23 6.71 -1.43
CA VAL A 233 7.01 7.49 -1.16
C VAL A 233 5.77 6.60 -1.23
N LEU A 234 5.63 5.81 -2.29
CA LEU A 234 4.48 4.94 -2.50
C LEU A 234 4.36 3.87 -1.41
N PHE A 235 5.45 3.16 -1.12
CA PHE A 235 5.45 2.04 -0.17
C PHE A 235 5.25 2.53 1.26
N THR A 236 5.78 3.72 1.59
CA THR A 236 5.52 4.38 2.87
C THR A 236 4.04 4.72 3.00
N PHE A 237 3.44 5.34 1.97
CA PHE A 237 2.00 5.62 1.95
C PHE A 237 1.17 4.34 2.10
N ALA A 238 1.47 3.30 1.32
CA ALA A 238 0.77 2.01 1.36
C ALA A 238 0.82 1.37 2.75
N THR A 239 2.01 1.37 3.37
CA THR A 239 2.24 0.80 4.70
C THR A 239 1.50 1.58 5.79
N MET A 240 1.62 2.91 5.80
CA MET A 240 0.93 3.74 6.79
C MET A 240 -0.59 3.67 6.61
N LYS A 241 -1.09 3.59 5.37
CA LYS A 241 -2.51 3.39 5.09
C LYS A 241 -3.00 2.03 5.62
N GLN A 242 -2.23 0.96 5.44
CA GLN A 242 -2.57 -0.34 6.01
C GLN A 242 -2.65 -0.29 7.53
N VAL A 243 -1.72 0.41 8.20
CA VAL A 243 -1.79 0.63 9.67
C VAL A 243 -3.02 1.44 10.06
N ASP A 244 -3.33 2.53 9.35
CA ASP A 244 -4.52 3.35 9.58
C ASP A 244 -5.81 2.53 9.47
N ASP A 245 -5.91 1.66 8.47
CA ASP A 245 -7.07 0.79 8.25
C ASP A 245 -7.31 -0.22 9.37
N HIS A 246 -6.27 -0.58 10.13
CA HIS A 246 -6.33 -1.50 11.28
C HIS A 246 -6.21 -0.78 12.62
N SER A 247 -6.14 0.55 12.63
CA SER A 247 -5.84 1.31 13.85
C SER A 247 -6.96 1.29 14.90
N GLY A 248 -8.18 0.94 14.49
CA GLY A 248 -9.37 1.09 15.33
C GLY A 248 -9.80 2.54 15.54
N TYR A 249 -9.19 3.51 14.84
CA TYR A 249 -9.51 4.94 14.91
C TYR A 249 -9.99 5.48 13.56
N CYS A 250 -10.83 6.52 13.60
CA CYS A 250 -11.26 7.30 12.44
C CYS A 250 -11.09 8.79 12.75
N LEU A 251 -9.82 9.24 12.82
CA LEU A 251 -9.47 10.62 13.14
C LEU A 251 -9.84 11.54 11.96
N PRO A 252 -10.69 12.56 12.13
CA PRO A 252 -11.23 13.31 11.01
C PRO A 252 -10.20 14.15 10.25
N TRP A 253 -9.04 14.42 10.86
CA TRP A 253 -7.90 15.14 10.27
C TRP A 253 -6.78 14.21 9.77
N SER A 254 -6.89 12.88 9.97
CA SER A 254 -5.90 11.95 9.41
C SER A 254 -5.91 12.05 7.88
N PRO A 255 -4.73 12.17 7.23
CA PRO A 255 -4.65 12.19 5.76
C PRO A 255 -5.28 10.93 5.15
N PHE A 256 -5.22 9.79 5.84
CA PHE A 256 -5.81 8.53 5.39
C PHE A 256 -7.32 8.48 5.53
N THR A 257 -7.89 9.15 6.54
CA THR A 257 -9.35 9.33 6.65
C THR A 257 -9.86 10.27 5.55
N ILE A 258 -9.14 11.35 5.24
CA ILE A 258 -9.46 12.24 4.12
C ILE A 258 -9.39 11.47 2.79
N TYR A 259 -8.31 10.72 2.58
CA TYR A 259 -8.16 9.82 1.43
C TYR A 259 -9.34 8.84 1.32
N GLY A 260 -9.70 8.16 2.41
CA GLY A 260 -10.82 7.22 2.45
C GLY A 260 -12.19 7.84 2.17
N ARG A 261 -12.39 9.13 2.48
CA ARG A 261 -13.60 9.87 2.06
C ARG A 261 -13.62 10.12 0.55
N LEU A 262 -12.47 10.40 -0.06
CA LEU A 262 -12.34 10.64 -1.50
C LEU A 262 -12.49 9.35 -2.31
N THR A 263 -11.88 8.25 -1.87
CA THR A 263 -11.87 6.98 -2.62
C THR A 263 -12.98 6.01 -2.21
N GLY A 264 -13.58 6.24 -1.03
CA GLY A 264 -14.56 5.36 -0.42
C GLY A 264 -13.96 4.21 0.40
N ALA A 265 -12.64 4.01 0.38
CA ALA A 265 -11.89 2.95 1.06
C ALA A 265 -11.24 3.46 2.36
N SER A 266 -12.07 3.76 3.36
CA SER A 266 -11.63 4.22 4.68
C SER A 266 -11.33 3.08 5.65
N GLY A 267 -10.67 3.37 6.78
CA GLY A 267 -10.48 2.37 7.83
C GLY A 267 -11.79 1.75 8.35
N VAL A 268 -12.90 2.51 8.39
CA VAL A 268 -14.23 1.95 8.69
C VAL A 268 -14.67 0.92 7.65
N TYR A 269 -14.37 1.16 6.37
CA TYR A 269 -14.71 0.25 5.27
C TYR A 269 -14.02 -1.10 5.43
N HIS A 270 -12.73 -1.08 5.80
CA HIS A 270 -11.93 -2.28 6.10
C HIS A 270 -12.31 -2.92 7.44
N ALA A 271 -12.59 -2.13 8.48
CA ALA A 271 -13.01 -2.66 9.78
C ALA A 271 -14.33 -3.43 9.69
N ILE A 272 -15.24 -3.03 8.80
CA ILE A 272 -16.47 -3.78 8.48
C ILE A 272 -16.13 -5.15 7.88
N HIS A 273 -15.15 -5.21 6.97
CA HIS A 273 -14.72 -6.45 6.34
C HIS A 273 -14.22 -7.48 7.38
N HIS A 274 -13.47 -7.03 8.40
CA HIS A 274 -13.01 -7.87 9.52
C HIS A 274 -14.11 -8.45 10.40
N GLN A 275 -15.35 -7.94 10.30
CA GLN A 275 -16.47 -8.47 11.07
C GLN A 275 -17.04 -9.73 10.42
N MET A 276 -17.47 -10.70 11.24
CA MET A 276 -18.09 -11.95 10.78
C MET A 276 -19.28 -11.73 9.82
N TRP A 277 -20.03 -10.65 10.02
CA TRP A 277 -21.16 -10.26 9.16
C TRP A 277 -20.74 -9.47 7.92
N GLY A 278 -19.53 -8.92 7.88
CA GLY A 278 -19.00 -8.10 6.78
C GLY A 278 -17.95 -8.80 5.92
N MET A 279 -17.39 -9.94 6.34
CA MET A 279 -16.29 -10.70 5.71
C MET A 279 -16.50 -11.11 4.24
N LYS A 280 -17.73 -11.02 3.73
CA LYS A 280 -18.04 -11.26 2.30
C LYS A 280 -18.16 -9.98 1.47
N SER A 281 -17.84 -8.84 2.06
CA SER A 281 -17.93 -7.52 1.44
C SER A 281 -16.63 -6.72 1.66
N ASN A 282 -16.49 -5.62 0.92
CA ASN A 282 -15.42 -4.63 1.08
C ASN A 282 -14.01 -5.25 0.93
N MET A 283 -13.71 -5.83 -0.22
CA MET A 283 -12.42 -6.48 -0.48
C MET A 283 -11.32 -5.50 -0.88
N ALA A 284 -11.65 -4.24 -1.21
CA ALA A 284 -10.69 -3.27 -1.68
C ALA A 284 -10.02 -2.47 -0.56
N ASN A 285 -8.72 -2.21 -0.71
CA ASN A 285 -7.91 -1.49 0.28
C ASN A 285 -7.69 0.00 -0.08
N TYR A 286 -7.62 0.35 -1.37
CA TYR A 286 -7.30 1.72 -1.81
C TYR A 286 -8.44 2.39 -2.57
N PHE A 287 -9.04 1.70 -3.54
CA PHE A 287 -10.16 2.21 -4.32
C PHE A 287 -11.34 1.24 -4.31
N THR A 288 -12.56 1.71 -4.05
CA THR A 288 -13.75 0.85 -4.11
C THR A 288 -14.23 0.58 -5.55
N PHE A 289 -13.36 0.73 -6.55
CA PHE A 289 -13.69 0.46 -7.95
C PHE A 289 -14.00 -1.02 -8.13
N TRP A 290 -13.06 -1.89 -7.75
CA TRP A 290 -13.21 -3.32 -7.93
C TRP A 290 -14.35 -3.92 -7.10
N ASP A 291 -14.61 -3.39 -5.90
CA ASP A 291 -15.78 -3.79 -5.11
C ASP A 291 -17.12 -3.46 -5.76
N ARG A 292 -17.18 -2.36 -6.53
CA ARG A 292 -18.38 -2.04 -7.33
C ARG A 292 -18.46 -2.93 -8.56
N PHE A 293 -17.33 -3.18 -9.21
CA PHE A 293 -17.26 -4.03 -10.40
C PHE A 293 -17.63 -5.49 -10.10
N MET A 294 -17.18 -6.02 -8.97
CA MET A 294 -17.39 -7.40 -8.55
C MET A 294 -18.60 -7.60 -7.63
N ASP A 295 -19.42 -6.55 -7.44
CA ASP A 295 -20.58 -6.59 -6.55
C ASP A 295 -20.21 -7.13 -5.16
N THR A 296 -19.13 -6.63 -4.57
CA THR A 296 -18.68 -6.95 -3.20
C THR A 296 -18.77 -5.76 -2.25
N LYS A 297 -19.24 -4.60 -2.69
CA LYS A 297 -19.46 -3.44 -1.80
C LYS A 297 -20.53 -3.72 -0.72
N TYR A 298 -20.22 -3.40 0.52
CA TYR A 298 -21.15 -3.43 1.66
C TYR A 298 -22.31 -2.46 1.46
N LEU A 299 -23.54 -2.94 1.69
CA LEU A 299 -24.78 -2.19 1.42
C LEU A 299 -25.39 -1.51 2.65
N GLY A 300 -25.00 -1.93 3.86
CA GLY A 300 -25.50 -1.35 5.10
C GLY A 300 -24.89 0.02 5.44
N LYS A 301 -25.21 0.53 6.64
CA LYS A 301 -24.59 1.74 7.17
C LYS A 301 -23.11 1.51 7.47
N ARG A 302 -22.25 2.42 7.04
CA ARG A 302 -20.79 2.37 7.25
C ARG A 302 -20.42 2.72 8.71
N THR A 303 -20.80 1.86 9.64
CA THR A 303 -20.49 1.95 11.07
C THR A 303 -20.44 0.55 11.68
N LEU A 304 -19.63 0.39 12.73
CA LEU A 304 -19.57 -0.83 13.54
C LEU A 304 -20.57 -0.80 14.71
N GLN A 305 -21.11 0.38 15.05
CA GLN A 305 -22.02 0.56 16.20
C GLN A 305 -23.44 0.07 15.93
N SER A 306 -23.79 -0.19 14.67
CA SER A 306 -25.12 -0.66 14.27
C SER A 306 -24.98 -1.79 13.26
N PRO A 307 -24.55 -3.00 13.72
CA PRO A 307 -24.35 -4.13 12.84
C PRO A 307 -25.68 -4.56 12.19
N PRO A 308 -25.65 -5.01 10.93
CA PRO A 308 -26.84 -5.44 10.21
C PRO A 308 -27.38 -6.75 10.79
N SER A 309 -28.68 -6.99 10.63
CA SER A 309 -29.26 -8.28 11.00
C SER A 309 -28.77 -9.38 10.05
N LYS A 310 -28.74 -10.64 10.49
CA LYS A 310 -28.39 -11.78 9.63
C LYS A 310 -29.28 -11.84 8.38
N ALA A 311 -30.58 -11.60 8.53
CA ALA A 311 -31.53 -11.58 7.42
C ALA A 311 -31.20 -10.48 6.39
N GLU A 312 -30.73 -9.32 6.85
CA GLU A 312 -30.27 -8.23 5.98
C GLU A 312 -29.03 -8.65 5.19
N VAL A 313 -28.00 -9.19 5.87
CA VAL A 313 -26.77 -9.67 5.22
C VAL A 313 -27.06 -10.76 4.19
N ASP A 314 -27.89 -11.73 4.55
CA ASP A 314 -28.28 -12.86 3.69
C ASP A 314 -29.08 -12.39 2.46
N SER A 315 -29.69 -11.20 2.51
CA SER A 315 -30.45 -10.62 1.39
C SER A 315 -29.59 -9.91 0.34
N TRP A 316 -28.37 -9.46 0.68
CA TRP A 316 -27.54 -8.65 -0.22
C TRP A 316 -27.20 -9.32 -1.55
N PRO A 317 -26.86 -10.63 -1.63
CA PRO A 317 -26.60 -11.27 -2.92
C PRO A 317 -27.77 -11.15 -3.90
N SER A 318 -29.00 -11.31 -3.41
CA SER A 318 -30.22 -11.16 -4.21
C SER A 318 -30.45 -9.71 -4.62
N GLN A 319 -30.20 -8.76 -3.72
CA GLN A 319 -30.29 -7.32 -4.03
C GLN A 319 -29.31 -6.91 -5.12
N ARG A 320 -28.04 -7.32 -5.02
CA ARG A 320 -27.00 -7.03 -6.03
C ARG A 320 -27.39 -7.61 -7.40
N LYS A 321 -27.85 -8.86 -7.43
CA LYS A 321 -28.34 -9.50 -8.66
C LYS A 321 -29.52 -8.74 -9.29
N ALA A 322 -30.47 -8.27 -8.48
CA ALA A 322 -31.62 -7.52 -8.98
C ALA A 322 -31.21 -6.19 -9.63
N VAL A 323 -30.29 -5.45 -9.02
CA VAL A 323 -29.74 -4.20 -9.58
C VAL A 323 -29.03 -4.46 -10.91
N HIS A 324 -28.17 -5.49 -10.97
CA HIS A 324 -27.47 -5.83 -12.19
C HIS A 324 -28.42 -6.19 -13.34
N LEU A 325 -29.47 -6.98 -13.06
CA LEU A 325 -30.48 -7.33 -14.05
C LEU A 325 -31.29 -6.11 -14.53
N ALA A 326 -31.57 -5.14 -13.65
CA ALA A 326 -32.24 -3.90 -14.01
C ALA A 326 -31.39 -3.07 -14.97
N GLN A 327 -30.08 -2.91 -14.69
CA GLN A 327 -29.15 -2.19 -15.58
C GLN A 327 -29.02 -2.84 -16.96
N LEU A 328 -28.95 -4.18 -17.01
CA LEU A 328 -28.92 -4.91 -18.29
C LEU A 328 -30.21 -4.73 -19.10
N LYS A 329 -31.35 -4.55 -18.42
CA LYS A 329 -32.62 -4.28 -19.09
C LYS A 329 -32.62 -2.88 -19.71
N GLU A 330 -32.20 -1.86 -18.95
CA GLU A 330 -32.07 -0.49 -19.44
C GLU A 330 -31.14 -0.38 -20.65
N LEU A 331 -29.99 -1.08 -20.62
CA LEU A 331 -29.03 -1.12 -21.75
C LEU A 331 -29.56 -1.81 -23.01
N LYS A 332 -30.57 -2.69 -22.88
CA LYS A 332 -31.21 -3.35 -24.02
C LYS A 332 -32.35 -2.54 -24.61
N GLU A 333 -32.89 -1.59 -23.83
CA GLU A 333 -33.97 -0.69 -24.24
C GLU A 333 -33.45 0.60 -24.89
N GLN A 334 -32.14 0.86 -24.82
CA GLN A 334 -31.40 1.88 -25.56
C GLN A 334 -30.83 1.31 -26.86
#